data_AF-A0A9X3MZE9-F1
#
_entry.id   AF-A0A9X3MZE9-F1
#
_cell.length_a   1.000
_cell.length_b   1.000
_cell.length_c   1.000
_cell.angle_alpha   90.00
_cell.angle_beta   90.00
_cell.angle_gamma   90.00
#
_symmetry.space_group_name_H-M   'P 1'
#
loop_
_entity.id
_entity.type
_entity.pdbx_description
1 polymer ?
#
loop_
_entity_poly.entity_id
_entity_poly.type
_entity_poly.pdbx_seq_one_letter_code
_entity_poly.pdbx_strand_id
1 'polypeptide(L)'
;MKTSQHGIEFIASFEGFIDHPYQDAVGVWTIGYGHTGPGTRGMGKISRTRGMELLAADVGIAEGAVNALRLQLTQGQFDALVSIAFNCGGGILAATRSLGQALRQPGMAGVPAAFRLYTHAGPRELPGLVRRREEEAKMWGTAQPAGPAAWLTPSELQRCRELDRLRKVEHPDPGQQRQIAELVGTLTTQRKRIWRSAQARPRGDGHGWDYRNRRQRYESLRSRTTA
;
A
#
# COMPACT_ATOMS: atom_id res chain seq x y z
N MET A 1 -4.37 12.19 1.63
CA MET A 1 -4.32 10.72 1.74
C MET A 1 -2.90 10.30 2.11
N LYS A 2 -2.74 9.09 2.66
CA LYS A 2 -1.46 8.46 2.99
C LYS A 2 -1.37 7.14 2.27
N THR A 3 -0.16 6.73 1.93
CA THR A 3 0.11 5.48 1.23
C THR A 3 -0.28 4.33 2.13
N SER A 4 -0.99 3.35 1.61
CA SER A 4 -1.35 2.19 2.40
C SER A 4 -0.12 1.33 2.68
N GLN A 5 -0.23 0.43 3.67
CA GLN A 5 0.81 -0.58 3.90
C GLN A 5 1.06 -1.44 2.65
N HIS A 6 0.01 -1.74 1.89
CA HIS A 6 0.15 -2.47 0.63
C HIS A 6 0.96 -1.67 -0.39
N GLY A 7 0.73 -0.36 -0.49
CA GLY A 7 1.52 0.55 -1.33
C GLY A 7 2.99 0.64 -0.89
N ILE A 8 3.27 0.71 0.41
CA ILE A 8 4.66 0.72 0.92
C ILE A 8 5.36 -0.61 0.61
N GLU A 9 4.70 -1.75 0.86
CA GLU A 9 5.23 -3.08 0.53
C GLU A 9 5.45 -3.26 -0.96
N PHE A 10 4.54 -2.71 -1.77
CA PHE A 10 4.67 -2.67 -3.22
C PHE A 10 5.94 -1.93 -3.65
N ILE A 11 6.15 -0.70 -3.18
CA ILE A 11 7.34 0.09 -3.49
C ILE A 11 8.60 -0.66 -3.04
N ALA A 12 8.62 -1.16 -1.80
CA ALA A 12 9.75 -1.93 -1.25
C ALA A 12 10.14 -3.13 -2.12
N SER A 13 9.17 -3.79 -2.75
CA SER A 13 9.43 -4.94 -3.63
C SER A 13 10.20 -4.59 -4.91
N PHE A 14 10.21 -3.32 -5.33
CA PHE A 14 10.94 -2.84 -6.50
C PHE A 14 12.28 -2.16 -6.17
N GLU A 15 12.46 -1.61 -4.96
CA GLU A 15 13.67 -0.86 -4.59
C GLU A 15 14.83 -1.76 -4.11
N GLY A 16 14.55 -2.98 -3.61
CA GLY A 16 15.56 -3.87 -3.03
C GLY A 16 16.05 -3.39 -1.66
N PHE A 17 16.57 -4.30 -0.81
CA PHE A 17 16.99 -3.97 0.56
C PHE A 17 18.47 -4.24 0.77
N ILE A 18 19.21 -3.21 1.19
CA ILE A 18 20.61 -3.33 1.64
C ILE A 18 20.70 -2.88 3.10
N ASP A 19 21.23 -3.74 3.97
CA ASP A 19 21.20 -3.55 5.42
C ASP A 19 22.28 -2.59 5.95
N HIS A 20 23.23 -2.16 5.12
CA HIS A 20 24.34 -1.29 5.52
C HIS A 20 24.50 -0.10 4.56
N PRO A 21 25.12 1.01 4.99
CA PRO A 21 25.41 2.12 4.09
C PRO A 21 26.34 1.69 2.95
N TYR A 22 25.99 2.05 1.73
CA TYR A 22 26.80 1.86 0.53
C TYR A 22 26.75 3.11 -0.34
N GLN A 23 27.69 3.26 -1.28
CA GLN A 23 27.60 4.28 -2.31
C GLN A 23 26.95 3.70 -3.56
N ASP A 24 25.94 4.37 -4.08
CA ASP A 24 25.30 3.99 -5.34
C ASP A 24 26.21 4.30 -6.56
N ALA A 25 25.69 4.07 -7.77
CA ALA A 25 26.45 4.26 -9.01
C ALA A 25 26.93 5.71 -9.24
N VAL A 26 26.37 6.69 -8.53
CA VAL A 26 26.74 8.11 -8.62
C VAL A 26 27.43 8.62 -7.35
N GLY A 27 27.80 7.72 -6.43
CA GLY A 27 28.58 8.04 -5.22
C GLY A 27 27.76 8.51 -4.02
N VAL A 28 26.43 8.44 -4.06
CA VAL A 28 25.55 8.89 -2.98
C VAL A 28 25.40 7.79 -1.93
N TRP A 29 25.60 8.16 -0.66
CA TRP A 29 25.41 7.25 0.47
C TRP A 29 23.93 6.86 0.61
N THR A 30 23.68 5.56 0.52
CA THR A 30 22.36 4.94 0.44
C THR A 30 22.26 3.78 1.43
N ILE A 31 21.09 3.54 2.02
CA ILE A 31 20.81 2.39 2.90
C ILE A 31 19.35 1.94 2.78
N GLY A 32 19.03 0.70 3.14
CA GLY A 32 17.67 0.19 3.18
C GLY A 32 17.08 0.06 1.79
N TYR A 33 15.89 0.64 1.57
CA TYR A 33 15.18 0.66 0.29
C TYR A 33 15.45 1.94 -0.50
N GLY A 34 16.73 2.30 -0.65
CA GLY A 34 17.12 3.52 -1.37
C GLY A 34 17.09 4.81 -0.53
N HIS A 35 17.07 4.70 0.81
CA HIS A 35 17.08 5.87 1.68
C HIS A 35 18.40 6.62 1.55
N THR A 36 18.31 7.94 1.33
CA THR A 36 19.44 8.86 1.26
C THR A 36 19.18 10.07 2.15
N GLY A 37 20.23 10.69 2.69
CA GLY A 37 20.10 11.89 3.50
C GLY A 37 21.29 12.17 4.41
N PRO A 38 21.24 13.28 5.16
CA PRO A 38 22.25 13.59 6.17
C PRO A 38 22.34 12.46 7.20
N GLY A 39 23.55 11.96 7.43
CA GLY A 39 23.81 10.91 8.41
C GLY A 39 23.74 9.47 7.88
N THR A 40 23.29 9.23 6.64
CA THR A 40 23.23 7.87 6.06
C THR A 40 24.57 7.13 6.13
N ARG A 41 25.68 7.83 5.84
CA ARG A 41 27.06 7.30 5.95
C ARG A 41 27.39 6.78 7.36
N GLY A 42 26.88 7.44 8.40
CA GLY A 42 27.18 7.11 9.80
C GLY A 42 26.25 6.04 10.39
N MET A 43 25.29 5.54 9.62
CA MET A 43 24.37 4.51 10.11
C MET A 43 25.06 3.16 10.24
N GLY A 44 24.75 2.43 11.31
CA GLY A 44 25.09 1.01 11.42
C GLY A 44 24.18 0.14 10.54
N LYS A 45 24.34 -1.18 10.67
CA LYS A 45 23.42 -2.13 10.02
C LYS A 45 21.99 -1.91 10.52
N ILE A 46 21.02 -1.99 9.62
CA ILE A 46 19.60 -1.84 9.91
C ILE A 46 18.82 -3.12 9.63
N SER A 47 17.74 -3.34 10.38
CA SER A 47 16.80 -4.41 10.10
C SER A 47 15.89 -4.06 8.92
N ARG A 48 15.24 -5.06 8.31
CA ARG A 48 14.20 -4.83 7.28
C ARG A 48 13.08 -3.94 7.81
N THR A 49 12.69 -4.12 9.07
CA THR A 49 11.70 -3.28 9.75
C THR A 49 12.14 -1.82 9.76
N ARG A 50 13.39 -1.55 10.17
CA ARG A 50 13.92 -0.17 10.15
C ARG A 50 14.02 0.37 8.73
N GLY A 51 14.35 -0.46 7.75
CA GLY A 51 14.30 -0.10 6.33
C GLY A 51 12.89 0.32 5.88
N MET A 52 11.85 -0.40 6.30
CA MET A 52 10.46 -0.05 5.99
C MET A 52 10.04 1.28 6.64
N GLU A 53 10.50 1.56 7.85
CA GLU A 53 10.26 2.85 8.51
C GLU A 53 10.89 4.02 7.75
N LEU A 54 12.14 3.84 7.28
CA LEU A 54 12.81 4.83 6.43
C LEU A 54 12.06 5.04 5.12
N LEU A 55 11.69 3.95 4.43
CA LEU A 55 10.93 4.02 3.19
C LEU A 55 9.59 4.74 3.38
N ALA A 56 8.86 4.45 4.46
CA ALA A 56 7.60 5.11 4.76
C ALA A 56 7.77 6.63 5.00
N ALA A 57 8.91 7.06 5.54
CA ALA A 57 9.23 8.48 5.68
C ALA A 57 9.59 9.11 4.31
N ASP A 58 10.42 8.46 3.52
CA ASP A 58 10.88 8.96 2.21
C ASP A 58 9.74 9.11 1.20
N VAL A 59 8.76 8.19 1.26
CA VAL A 59 7.54 8.23 0.44
C VAL A 59 6.72 9.51 0.67
N GLY A 60 6.90 10.21 1.81
CA GLY A 60 6.21 11.44 2.12
C GLY A 60 6.33 12.55 1.06
N ILE A 61 7.45 12.61 0.33
CA ILE A 61 7.64 13.57 -0.78
C ILE A 61 6.67 13.25 -1.93
N ALA A 62 6.59 11.98 -2.32
CA ALA A 62 5.69 11.52 -3.37
C ALA A 62 4.22 11.66 -2.96
N GLU A 63 3.88 11.36 -1.70
CA GLU A 63 2.55 11.62 -1.15
C GLU A 63 2.17 13.10 -1.24
N GLY A 64 3.10 14.00 -0.91
CA GLY A 64 2.89 15.45 -1.02
C GLY A 64 2.55 15.86 -2.45
N ALA A 65 3.31 15.36 -3.42
CA ALA A 65 3.07 15.63 -4.84
C ALA A 65 1.70 15.14 -5.32
N VAL A 66 1.27 13.93 -4.93
CA VAL A 66 -0.05 13.39 -5.30
C VAL A 66 -1.18 14.16 -4.60
N ASN A 67 -1.03 14.46 -3.31
CA ASN A 67 -2.04 15.23 -2.56
C ASN A 67 -2.21 16.66 -3.10
N ALA A 68 -1.15 17.27 -3.62
CA ALA A 68 -1.21 18.61 -4.23
C ALA A 68 -2.13 18.67 -5.47
N LEU A 69 -2.41 17.53 -6.11
CA LEU A 69 -3.35 17.46 -7.24
C LEU A 69 -4.81 17.69 -6.81
N ARG A 70 -5.12 17.50 -5.52
CA ARG A 70 -6.48 17.66 -4.95
C ARG A 70 -7.56 16.82 -5.67
N LEU A 71 -7.18 15.66 -6.18
CA LEU A 71 -8.08 14.72 -6.84
C LEU A 71 -8.76 13.81 -5.81
N GLN A 72 -10.01 13.41 -6.09
CA GLN A 72 -10.66 12.33 -5.36
C GLN A 72 -10.17 11.00 -5.93
N LEU A 73 -9.41 10.26 -5.14
CA LEU A 73 -8.79 9.00 -5.54
C LEU A 73 -9.23 7.88 -4.59
N THR A 74 -9.34 6.67 -5.12
CA THR A 74 -9.39 5.47 -4.28
C THR A 74 -8.01 5.23 -3.65
N GLN A 75 -7.94 4.38 -2.61
CA GLN A 75 -6.65 4.06 -1.98
C GLN A 75 -5.68 3.41 -2.97
N GLY A 76 -6.15 2.49 -3.84
CA GLY A 76 -5.30 1.86 -4.86
C GLY A 76 -4.81 2.84 -5.93
N GLN A 77 -5.65 3.80 -6.34
CA GLN A 77 -5.23 4.88 -7.23
C GLN A 77 -4.17 5.78 -6.59
N PHE A 78 -4.36 6.13 -5.32
CA PHE A 78 -3.39 6.93 -4.58
C PHE A 78 -2.05 6.20 -4.44
N ASP A 79 -2.07 4.94 -4.01
CA ASP A 79 -0.86 4.12 -3.85
C ASP A 79 -0.09 3.95 -5.17
N ALA A 80 -0.80 3.71 -6.28
CA ALA A 80 -0.20 3.59 -7.61
C ALA A 80 0.50 4.89 -8.04
N LEU A 81 -0.15 6.05 -7.83
CA LEU A 81 0.45 7.35 -8.13
C LEU A 81 1.65 7.67 -7.26
N VAL A 82 1.59 7.31 -5.98
CA VAL A 82 2.73 7.50 -5.08
C VAL A 82 3.90 6.63 -5.53
N SER A 83 3.68 5.36 -5.92
CA SER A 83 4.76 4.48 -6.40
C SER A 83 5.47 5.05 -7.64
N ILE A 84 4.72 5.50 -8.65
CA ILE A 84 5.33 6.08 -9.86
C ILE A 84 6.00 7.43 -9.59
N ALA A 85 5.40 8.26 -8.74
CA ALA A 85 6.00 9.54 -8.34
C ALA A 85 7.26 9.36 -7.48
N PHE A 86 7.34 8.29 -6.67
CA PHE A 86 8.54 7.92 -5.93
C PHE A 86 9.67 7.52 -6.89
N ASN A 87 9.36 6.71 -7.91
CA ASN A 87 10.37 6.24 -8.85
C ASN A 87 10.85 7.30 -9.87
N CYS A 88 9.93 8.11 -10.39
CA CYS A 88 10.22 9.04 -11.49
C CYS A 88 10.23 10.51 -11.05
N GLY A 89 9.98 10.78 -9.77
CA GLY A 89 9.78 12.13 -9.23
C GLY A 89 8.36 12.68 -9.49
N GLY A 90 7.88 13.56 -8.60
CA GLY A 90 6.52 14.12 -8.67
C GLY A 90 6.23 14.99 -9.89
N GLY A 91 7.25 15.46 -10.62
CA GLY A 91 7.09 16.32 -11.80
C GLY A 91 6.28 15.69 -12.94
N ILE A 92 6.22 14.36 -13.01
CA ILE A 92 5.43 13.62 -14.00
C ILE A 92 3.91 13.84 -13.86
N LEU A 93 3.46 14.33 -12.71
CA LEU A 93 2.05 14.59 -12.39
C LEU A 93 1.58 15.97 -12.89
N ALA A 94 2.51 16.80 -13.37
CA ALA A 94 2.21 18.13 -13.91
C ALA A 94 1.26 18.05 -15.11
N ALA A 95 0.37 19.05 -15.24
CA ALA A 95 -0.63 19.11 -16.32
C ALA A 95 -0.04 19.11 -17.73
N THR A 96 1.24 19.44 -17.88
CA THR A 96 1.98 19.44 -19.14
C THR A 96 2.50 18.06 -19.54
N ARG A 97 2.43 17.06 -18.65
CA ARG A 97 2.89 15.69 -18.89
C ARG A 97 1.70 14.78 -19.17
N SER A 98 1.89 13.74 -19.99
CA SER A 98 0.82 12.82 -20.40
C SER A 98 0.07 12.18 -19.24
N LEU A 99 0.77 11.81 -18.15
CA LEU A 99 0.14 11.29 -16.93
C LEU A 99 -0.71 12.36 -16.22
N GLY A 100 -0.17 13.56 -16.04
CA GLY A 100 -0.94 14.67 -15.48
C GLY A 100 -2.14 15.07 -16.34
N GLN A 101 -2.04 14.98 -17.67
CA GLN A 101 -3.18 15.19 -18.57
C GLN A 101 -4.24 14.10 -18.38
N ALA A 102 -3.84 12.83 -18.36
CA ALA A 102 -4.75 11.70 -18.13
C ALA A 102 -5.50 11.79 -16.79
N LEU A 103 -4.83 12.26 -15.73
CA LEU A 103 -5.42 12.48 -14.40
C LEU A 103 -6.51 13.58 -14.37
N ARG A 104 -6.51 14.47 -15.37
CA ARG A 104 -7.48 15.57 -15.49
C ARG A 104 -8.62 15.26 -16.45
N GLN A 105 -8.59 14.08 -17.09
CA GLN A 105 -9.68 13.62 -17.93
C GLN A 105 -10.80 12.97 -17.09
N PRO A 106 -12.07 13.11 -17.49
CA PRO A 106 -13.18 12.42 -16.84
C PRO A 106 -12.92 10.91 -16.72
N GLY A 107 -13.14 10.36 -15.53
CA GLY A 107 -12.96 8.93 -15.25
C GLY A 107 -11.51 8.44 -15.25
N MET A 108 -10.52 9.29 -15.58
CA MET A 108 -9.08 8.99 -15.53
C MET A 108 -8.69 7.68 -16.25
N ALA A 109 -9.45 7.26 -17.27
CA ALA A 109 -9.28 5.97 -17.94
C ALA A 109 -7.93 5.83 -18.67
N GLY A 110 -7.31 6.96 -19.05
CA GLY A 110 -6.01 6.98 -19.71
C GLY A 110 -4.81 6.78 -18.77
N VAL A 111 -4.99 6.79 -17.44
CA VAL A 111 -3.87 6.71 -16.48
C VAL A 111 -3.05 5.42 -16.62
N PRO A 112 -3.64 4.21 -16.71
CA PRO A 112 -2.89 2.98 -16.95
C PRO A 112 -2.00 3.01 -18.20
N ALA A 113 -2.49 3.60 -19.29
CA ALA A 113 -1.71 3.75 -20.51
C ALA A 113 -0.58 4.78 -20.31
N ALA A 114 -0.84 5.87 -19.60
CA ALA A 114 0.16 6.88 -19.31
C ALA A 114 1.30 6.38 -18.41
N PHE A 115 1.06 5.41 -17.51
CA PHE A 115 2.13 4.77 -16.75
C PHE A 115 3.17 4.10 -17.66
N ARG A 116 2.73 3.44 -18.74
CA ARG A 116 3.62 2.73 -19.68
C ARG A 116 4.58 3.65 -20.44
N LEU A 117 4.40 4.97 -20.37
CA LEU A 117 5.34 5.93 -20.95
C LEU A 117 6.63 6.09 -20.11
N TYR A 118 6.65 5.56 -18.89
CA TYR A 118 7.76 5.67 -17.94
C TYR A 118 8.48 4.32 -17.75
N THR A 119 8.91 3.72 -18.85
CA THR A 119 9.58 2.40 -18.90
C THR A 119 11.05 2.43 -19.33
N HIS A 120 11.56 3.60 -19.70
CA HIS A 120 12.89 3.76 -20.29
C HIS A 120 13.90 4.40 -19.33
N ALA A 121 15.17 4.01 -19.48
CA ALA A 121 16.32 4.71 -18.92
C ALA A 121 17.23 5.13 -20.09
N GLY A 122 17.23 6.42 -20.40
CA GLY A 122 17.82 6.92 -21.65
C GLY A 122 17.12 6.30 -22.87
N PRO A 123 17.86 5.82 -23.88
CA PRO A 123 17.26 5.25 -25.10
C PRO A 123 16.74 3.82 -24.92
N ARG A 124 16.99 3.17 -23.78
CA ARG A 124 16.73 1.74 -23.58
C ARG A 124 15.50 1.53 -22.70
N GLU A 125 14.55 0.73 -23.18
CA GLU A 125 13.48 0.21 -22.36
C GLU A 125 14.02 -0.82 -21.35
N LEU A 126 13.62 -0.69 -20.09
CA LEU A 126 14.02 -1.60 -19.03
C LEU A 126 12.86 -2.54 -18.66
N PRO A 127 13.02 -3.87 -18.79
CA PRO A 127 11.96 -4.83 -18.44
C PRO A 127 11.47 -4.69 -16.99
N GLY A 128 12.34 -4.31 -16.06
CA GLY A 128 11.97 -4.06 -14.67
C GLY A 128 11.00 -2.87 -14.51
N LEU A 129 11.19 -1.81 -15.30
CA LEU A 129 10.27 -0.67 -15.30
C LEU A 129 8.96 -1.02 -16.00
N VAL A 130 8.99 -1.75 -17.12
CA VAL A 130 7.77 -2.28 -17.77
C VAL A 130 6.92 -3.04 -16.76
N ARG A 131 7.51 -4.03 -16.07
CA ARG A 131 6.81 -4.80 -15.03
C ARG A 131 6.25 -3.90 -13.92
N ARG A 132 7.02 -2.92 -13.45
CA ARG A 132 6.57 -1.98 -12.41
C ARG A 132 5.33 -1.19 -12.86
N ARG A 133 5.34 -0.63 -14.07
CA ARG A 133 4.20 0.15 -14.61
C ARG A 133 2.97 -0.71 -14.83
N GLU A 134 3.13 -1.97 -15.22
CA GLU A 134 2.00 -2.90 -15.35
C GLU A 134 1.35 -3.21 -14.01
N GLU A 135 2.15 -3.44 -12.97
CA GLU A 135 1.61 -3.73 -11.63
C GLU A 135 0.98 -2.48 -10.98
N GLU A 136 1.52 -1.28 -11.21
CA GLU A 136 0.87 -0.03 -10.79
C GLU A 136 -0.44 0.20 -11.54
N ALA A 137 -0.51 -0.11 -12.84
CA ALA A 137 -1.74 -0.05 -13.61
C ALA A 137 -2.79 -1.04 -13.08
N LYS A 138 -2.38 -2.24 -12.66
CA LYS A 138 -3.26 -3.18 -11.97
C LYS A 138 -3.75 -2.60 -10.64
N MET A 139 -2.85 -2.04 -9.83
CA MET A 139 -3.20 -1.39 -8.55
C MET A 139 -4.21 -0.24 -8.75
N TRP A 140 -4.03 0.56 -9.79
CA TRP A 140 -4.96 1.62 -10.19
C TRP A 140 -6.35 1.10 -10.54
N GLY A 141 -6.42 -0.01 -11.30
CA GLY A 141 -7.67 -0.64 -11.72
C GLY A 141 -8.34 -1.49 -10.63
N THR A 142 -7.61 -1.90 -9.59
CA THR A 142 -8.23 -2.58 -8.46
C THR A 142 -9.09 -1.63 -7.66
N ALA A 143 -10.40 -1.89 -7.63
CA ALA A 143 -11.29 -1.29 -6.66
C ALA A 143 -10.89 -1.79 -5.26
N GLN A 144 -9.90 -1.16 -4.64
CA GLN A 144 -9.73 -1.25 -3.20
C GLN A 144 -10.93 -0.56 -2.56
N PRO A 145 -11.66 -1.23 -1.66
CA PRO A 145 -12.80 -0.61 -1.01
C PRO A 145 -12.31 0.61 -0.23
N ALA A 146 -12.86 1.79 -0.53
CA ALA A 146 -12.69 2.95 0.32
C ALA A 146 -13.30 2.64 1.71
N GLY A 147 -12.64 3.09 2.78
CA GLY A 147 -13.12 2.92 4.16
C GLY A 147 -12.49 1.76 4.93
N PRO A 148 -13.11 1.29 6.04
CA PRO A 148 -12.49 0.35 7.00
C PRO A 148 -11.95 -0.95 6.40
N ALA A 149 -12.44 -1.36 5.22
CA ALA A 149 -12.02 -2.58 4.55
C ALA A 149 -10.70 -2.46 3.76
N ALA A 150 -10.18 -1.25 3.52
CA ALA A 150 -8.93 -1.01 2.79
C ALA A 150 -7.69 -1.66 3.44
N TRP A 151 -7.78 -1.91 4.75
CA TRP A 151 -6.66 -2.34 5.57
C TRP A 151 -6.64 -3.85 5.84
N LEU A 152 -7.65 -4.57 5.38
CA LEU A 152 -7.77 -6.01 5.56
C LEU A 152 -6.76 -6.76 4.68
N THR A 153 -6.22 -7.87 5.17
CA THR A 153 -5.47 -8.79 4.30
C THR A 153 -6.38 -9.36 3.20
N PRO A 154 -5.84 -9.88 2.08
CA PRO A 154 -6.67 -10.49 1.04
C PRO A 154 -7.63 -11.57 1.55
N SER A 155 -7.17 -12.41 2.49
CA SER A 155 -8.01 -13.46 3.10
C SER A 155 -9.02 -12.93 4.10
N GLU A 156 -8.73 -11.83 4.80
CA GLU A 156 -9.72 -11.13 5.63
C GLU A 156 -10.79 -10.48 4.76
N LEU A 157 -10.37 -9.78 3.70
CA LEU A 157 -11.26 -9.11 2.76
C LEU A 157 -12.19 -10.11 2.07
N GLN A 158 -11.66 -11.25 1.61
CA GLN A 158 -12.47 -12.31 0.99
C GLN A 158 -13.56 -12.81 1.96
N ARG A 159 -13.19 -13.13 3.20
CA ARG A 159 -14.16 -13.58 4.22
C ARG A 159 -15.18 -12.50 4.59
N CYS A 160 -14.76 -11.24 4.69
CA CYS A 160 -15.66 -10.13 4.95
C CYS A 160 -16.65 -9.92 3.79
N ARG A 161 -16.18 -10.00 2.53
CA ARG A 161 -17.06 -9.91 1.35
C ARG A 161 -18.07 -11.05 1.30
N GLU A 162 -17.64 -12.27 1.63
CA GLU A 162 -18.53 -13.42 1.66
C GLU A 162 -19.57 -13.30 2.78
N LEU A 163 -19.17 -12.86 3.98
CA LEU A 163 -20.10 -12.59 5.08
C LEU A 163 -21.11 -11.49 4.70
N ASP A 164 -20.62 -10.38 4.14
CA ASP A 164 -21.46 -9.25 3.70
C ASP A 164 -22.42 -9.68 2.58
N ARG A 165 -22.03 -10.64 1.72
CA ARG A 165 -22.90 -11.24 0.70
C ARG A 165 -23.98 -12.12 1.32
N LEU A 166 -23.61 -13.05 2.21
CA LEU A 166 -24.56 -13.97 2.84
C LEU A 166 -25.59 -13.25 3.71
N ARG A 167 -25.19 -12.18 4.39
CA ARG A 167 -26.11 -11.34 5.19
C ARG A 167 -27.13 -10.54 4.38
N LYS A 168 -26.94 -10.40 3.07
CA LYS A 168 -27.91 -9.75 2.18
C LYS A 168 -29.01 -10.69 1.71
N VAL A 169 -28.90 -11.99 1.98
CA VAL A 169 -29.95 -12.96 1.66
C VAL A 169 -31.07 -12.80 2.70
N GLU A 170 -32.29 -12.48 2.26
CA GLU A 170 -33.44 -12.26 3.16
C GLU A 170 -33.82 -13.53 3.95
N HIS A 171 -33.76 -14.69 3.30
CA HIS A 171 -34.12 -15.99 3.89
C HIS A 171 -32.98 -17.00 3.69
N PRO A 172 -31.90 -16.93 4.48
CA PRO A 172 -30.78 -17.83 4.32
C PRO A 172 -31.14 -19.26 4.74
N ASP A 173 -30.80 -20.22 3.90
CA ASP A 173 -30.99 -21.64 4.18
C ASP A 173 -30.12 -22.12 5.37
N PRO A 174 -30.38 -23.30 5.96
CA PRO A 174 -29.59 -23.80 7.10
C PRO A 174 -28.09 -24.00 6.81
N GLY A 175 -27.68 -24.18 5.55
CA GLY A 175 -26.29 -24.19 5.14
C GLY A 175 -25.67 -22.79 5.19
N GLN A 176 -26.36 -21.81 4.61
CA GLN A 176 -25.96 -20.40 4.62
C GLN A 176 -25.89 -19.84 6.05
N GLN A 177 -26.83 -20.20 6.93
CA GLN A 177 -26.79 -19.82 8.35
C GLN A 177 -25.56 -20.37 9.07
N ARG A 178 -25.21 -21.65 8.81
CA ARG A 178 -23.98 -22.25 9.35
C ARG A 178 -22.73 -21.54 8.84
N GLN A 179 -22.68 -21.22 7.55
CA GLN A 179 -21.56 -20.52 6.93
C GLN A 179 -21.40 -19.10 7.49
N ILE A 180 -22.49 -18.37 7.74
CA ILE A 180 -22.48 -17.07 8.43
C ILE A 180 -21.86 -17.22 9.83
N ALA A 181 -22.33 -18.19 10.61
CA ALA A 181 -21.83 -18.42 11.97
C ALA A 181 -20.32 -18.75 11.98
N GLU A 182 -19.86 -19.59 11.06
CA GLU A 182 -18.45 -19.95 10.90
C GLU A 182 -17.58 -18.74 10.54
N LEU A 183 -18.03 -17.93 9.57
CA LEU A 183 -17.33 -16.71 9.16
C LEU A 183 -17.25 -15.70 10.30
N VAL A 184 -18.35 -15.48 11.03
CA VAL A 184 -18.37 -14.60 12.21
C VAL A 184 -17.41 -15.10 13.28
N GLY A 185 -17.39 -16.40 13.58
CA GLY A 185 -16.47 -17.01 14.54
C GLY A 185 -14.99 -16.85 14.13
N THR A 186 -14.69 -17.09 12.86
CA THR A 186 -13.34 -16.93 12.28
C THR A 186 -12.86 -15.49 12.37
N LEU A 187 -13.68 -14.53 11.93
CA LEU A 187 -13.34 -13.10 11.96
C LEU A 187 -13.24 -12.57 13.39
N THR A 188 -14.05 -13.09 14.33
CA THR A 188 -13.97 -12.74 15.76
C THR A 188 -12.66 -13.21 16.37
N THR A 189 -12.24 -14.45 16.06
CA THR A 189 -10.95 -15.01 16.51
C THR A 189 -9.80 -14.17 15.97
N GLN A 190 -9.85 -13.81 14.68
CA GLN A 190 -8.83 -12.96 14.05
C GLN A 190 -8.75 -11.58 14.70
N ARG A 191 -9.89 -10.92 14.95
CA ARG A 191 -9.96 -9.64 15.67
C ARG A 191 -9.35 -9.73 17.07
N LYS A 192 -9.67 -10.77 17.84
CA LYS A 192 -9.10 -11.01 19.19
C LYS A 192 -7.58 -11.20 19.12
N ARG A 193 -7.07 -11.90 18.10
CA ARG A 193 -5.63 -12.06 17.88
C ARG A 193 -4.95 -10.72 17.64
N ILE A 194 -5.52 -9.88 16.75
CA ILE A 194 -5.02 -8.53 16.47
C ILE A 194 -4.94 -7.69 17.76
N TRP A 195 -6.01 -7.70 18.56
CA TRP A 195 -6.07 -6.97 19.84
C TRP A 195 -4.98 -7.43 20.81
N ARG A 196 -4.80 -8.75 21.00
CA ARG A 196 -3.74 -9.28 21.89
C ARG A 196 -2.34 -8.90 21.40
N SER A 197 -2.10 -9.02 20.09
CA SER A 197 -0.82 -8.62 19.48
C SER A 197 -0.54 -7.13 19.60
N ALA A 198 -1.58 -6.28 19.57
CA ALA A 198 -1.43 -4.83 19.74
C ALA A 198 -1.14 -4.42 21.20
N GLN A 199 -1.51 -5.24 22.18
CA GLN A 199 -1.30 -4.98 23.61
C GLN A 199 0.03 -5.50 24.16
N ALA A 200 0.76 -6.34 23.43
CA ALA A 200 2.01 -6.91 23.89
C ALA A 200 3.06 -5.80 24.14
N ARG A 201 3.57 -5.72 25.38
CA ARG A 201 4.68 -4.83 25.79
C ARG A 201 6.00 -5.18 25.09
N PRO A 202 6.97 -4.24 24.98
CA PRO A 202 8.13 -4.31 24.09
C PRO A 202 9.22 -5.26 24.62
N ARG A 203 8.93 -6.56 24.69
CA ARG A 203 9.96 -7.62 24.74
C ARG A 203 9.83 -8.57 23.53
N GLY A 204 9.18 -8.11 22.47
CA GLY A 204 8.98 -8.78 21.17
C GLY A 204 8.83 -7.76 20.03
N ASP A 205 8.20 -8.13 18.91
CA ASP A 205 7.94 -7.33 17.69
C ASP A 205 7.07 -6.06 17.87
N GLY A 206 6.91 -5.57 19.10
CA GLY A 206 7.05 -4.16 19.52
C GLY A 206 6.27 -3.01 18.86
N HIS A 207 5.46 -3.25 17.83
CA HIS A 207 4.95 -2.16 16.98
C HIS A 207 3.53 -1.70 17.34
N GLY A 208 2.97 -2.16 18.47
CA GLY A 208 1.71 -1.65 19.03
C GLY A 208 0.51 -1.72 18.07
N TRP A 209 -0.37 -0.73 18.16
CA TRP A 209 -1.58 -0.60 17.31
C TRP A 209 -1.31 -0.12 15.89
N ASP A 210 -0.16 0.51 15.66
CA ASP A 210 0.18 1.15 14.38
C ASP A 210 0.85 0.17 13.40
N TYR A 211 1.33 -0.99 13.90
CA TYR A 211 1.85 -2.04 13.04
C TYR A 211 0.80 -2.62 12.10
N ARG A 212 1.11 -2.73 10.81
CA ARG A 212 0.28 -3.44 9.80
C ARG A 212 -1.22 -3.09 9.91
N ASN A 213 -1.51 -1.82 10.18
CA ASN A 213 -2.86 -1.27 10.32
C ASN A 213 -3.74 -2.05 11.32
N ARG A 214 -3.16 -2.55 12.41
CA ARG A 214 -3.88 -3.36 13.42
C ARG A 214 -5.12 -2.64 13.94
N ARG A 215 -5.06 -1.32 14.17
CA ARG A 215 -6.23 -0.53 14.61
C ARG A 215 -7.37 -0.59 13.61
N GLN A 216 -7.11 -0.21 12.35
CA GLN A 216 -8.13 -0.16 11.31
C GLN A 216 -8.67 -1.56 10.97
N ARG A 217 -7.80 -2.57 10.94
CA ARG A 217 -8.20 -3.98 10.79
C ARG A 217 -9.10 -4.44 11.93
N TYR A 218 -8.72 -4.15 13.17
CA TYR A 218 -9.53 -4.48 14.35
C TYR A 218 -10.91 -3.84 14.28
N GLU A 219 -11.00 -2.54 13.96
CA GLU A 219 -12.27 -1.81 13.85
C GLU A 219 -13.17 -2.35 12.74
N SER A 220 -12.59 -2.65 11.57
CA SER A 220 -13.30 -3.21 10.42
C SER A 220 -13.84 -4.61 10.66
N LEU A 221 -13.07 -5.45 11.36
CA LEU A 221 -13.53 -6.76 11.80
C LEU A 221 -14.56 -6.63 12.93
N ARG A 222 -14.38 -5.69 13.85
CA ARG A 222 -15.31 -5.43 14.96
C ARG A 222 -16.69 -5.07 14.44
N SER A 223 -16.80 -4.10 13.55
CA SER A 223 -18.09 -3.63 13.02
C SER A 223 -18.92 -4.74 12.37
N ARG A 224 -18.28 -5.78 11.83
CA ARG A 224 -18.96 -6.93 11.20
C ARG A 224 -19.31 -8.05 12.18
N THR A 225 -18.60 -8.16 13.30
CA THR A 225 -18.71 -9.32 14.21
C THR A 225 -19.41 -8.99 15.52
N THR A 226 -19.78 -7.73 15.76
CA THR A 226 -20.58 -7.31 16.93
C THR A 226 -22.07 -7.09 16.64
N ALA A 227 -22.54 -7.52 15.46
CA ALA A 227 -23.95 -7.55 15.12
C ALA A 227 -24.54 -8.92 15.46
#